data_AF-A0A0J6S284-F1
#
_entry.id   AF-A0A0J6S284-F1
#
_cell.length_a   1.000
_cell.length_b   1.000
_cell.length_c   1.000
_cell.angle_alpha   90.00
_cell.angle_beta   90.00
_cell.angle_gamma   90.00
#
_symmetry.space_group_name_H-M   'P 1'
#
loop_
_entity.id
_entity.type
_entity.pdbx_description
1 polymer ?
#
loop_
_entity_poly.entity_id
_entity_poly.type
_entity_poly.pdbx_seq_one_letter_code
_entity_poly.pdbx_strand_id
1 'polypeptide(L)'
;MTTNQRDSYRAEVAATAGQQAAFFREQAERHRQQAEQARLFAALSPGEESLEQSRRAERLEILGRHDDTMAAAFEARARRS
;
A
#
# COMPACT_ATOMS: atom_id res chain seq x y z
N MET A 1 -11.50 2.62 -38.05
CA MET A 1 -12.12 1.79 -36.99
C MET A 1 -11.12 1.29 -35.94
N THR A 2 -9.83 1.12 -36.25
CA THR A 2 -8.84 0.52 -35.33
C THR A 2 -8.27 1.45 -34.25
N THR A 3 -8.35 2.77 -34.44
CA THR A 3 -7.90 3.78 -33.47
C THR A 3 -8.78 3.81 -32.21
N ASN A 4 -10.10 3.83 -32.36
CA ASN A 4 -11.04 3.83 -31.22
C ASN A 4 -10.87 2.60 -30.30
N GLN A 5 -10.54 1.42 -30.85
CA GLN A 5 -10.30 0.21 -30.05
C GLN A 5 -8.96 0.23 -29.30
N ARG A 6 -7.93 0.87 -29.86
CA ARG A 6 -6.64 1.03 -29.18
C ARG A 6 -6.74 2.04 -28.04
N ASP A 7 -7.50 3.10 -28.24
CA ASP A 7 -7.73 4.14 -27.23
C ASP A 7 -8.60 3.62 -26.08
N SER A 8 -9.65 2.82 -26.38
CA SER A 8 -10.45 2.17 -25.34
C SER A 8 -9.64 1.18 -24.51
N TYR A 9 -8.81 0.36 -25.15
CA TYR A 9 -7.94 -0.59 -24.46
C TYR A 9 -6.93 0.11 -23.53
N ARG A 10 -6.32 1.22 -23.99
CA ARG A 10 -5.41 2.04 -23.18
C ARG A 10 -6.12 2.64 -21.96
N ALA A 11 -7.33 3.15 -22.14
CA ALA A 11 -8.14 3.69 -21.05
C ALA A 11 -8.48 2.63 -19.99
N GLU A 12 -8.82 1.40 -20.40
CA GLU A 12 -9.07 0.29 -19.49
C GLU A 12 -7.82 -0.11 -18.69
N VAL A 13 -6.65 -0.15 -19.35
CA VAL A 13 -5.37 -0.43 -18.69
C VAL A 13 -5.01 0.66 -17.69
N ALA A 14 -5.20 1.93 -18.06
CA ALA A 14 -4.98 3.08 -17.18
C ALA A 14 -5.89 3.02 -15.94
N ALA A 15 -7.19 2.74 -16.15
CA ALA A 15 -8.18 2.62 -15.08
C ALA A 15 -7.84 1.47 -14.13
N THR A 16 -7.45 0.32 -14.66
CA THR A 16 -7.05 -0.85 -13.86
C THR A 16 -5.82 -0.54 -13.02
N ALA A 17 -4.80 0.11 -13.60
CA ALA A 17 -3.62 0.53 -12.86
C ALA A 17 -3.96 1.58 -11.78
N GLY A 18 -4.88 2.50 -12.05
CA GLY A 18 -5.37 3.46 -11.07
C GLY A 18 -6.07 2.79 -9.87
N GLN A 19 -6.90 1.77 -10.12
CA GLN A 19 -7.54 0.98 -9.05
C GLN A 19 -6.51 0.22 -8.21
N GLN A 20 -5.50 -0.38 -8.84
CA GLN A 20 -4.42 -1.06 -8.13
C GLN A 20 -3.63 -0.08 -7.25
N ALA A 21 -3.31 1.11 -7.76
CA ALA A 21 -2.66 2.15 -6.97
C ALA A 21 -3.50 2.58 -5.74
N ALA A 22 -4.82 2.72 -5.91
CA ALA A 22 -5.72 3.05 -4.80
C ALA A 22 -5.74 1.94 -3.75
N PHE A 23 -5.81 0.67 -4.17
CA PHE A 23 -5.76 -0.49 -3.26
C PHE A 23 -4.48 -0.49 -2.42
N PHE A 24 -3.31 -0.32 -3.03
CA PHE A 24 -2.06 -0.32 -2.28
C PHE A 24 -1.95 0.87 -1.30
N ARG A 25 -2.47 2.05 -1.66
CA ARG A 25 -2.52 3.17 -0.70
C ARG A 25 -3.37 2.85 0.52
N GLU A 26 -4.53 2.23 0.31
CA GLU A 26 -5.40 1.82 1.41
C GLU A 26 -4.70 0.79 2.31
N GLN A 27 -3.99 -0.19 1.74
CA GLN A 27 -3.20 -1.14 2.53
C GLN A 27 -2.06 -0.45 3.30
N ALA A 28 -1.36 0.49 2.67
CA ALA A 28 -0.31 1.27 3.32
C ALA A 28 -0.84 2.05 4.54
N GLU A 29 -2.00 2.69 4.41
CA GLU A 29 -2.68 3.36 5.52
C GLU A 29 -3.07 2.41 6.65
N ARG A 30 -3.67 1.26 6.31
CA ARG A 30 -4.03 0.23 7.29
C ARG A 30 -2.80 -0.30 8.03
N HIS A 31 -1.70 -0.56 7.32
CA HIS A 31 -0.45 -1.00 7.93
C HIS A 31 0.14 0.08 8.86
N ARG A 32 0.09 1.36 8.47
CA ARG A 32 0.52 2.47 9.35
C ARG A 32 -0.29 2.56 10.62
N GLN A 33 -1.62 2.47 10.53
CA GLN A 33 -2.51 2.48 11.70
C GLN A 33 -2.23 1.28 12.62
N GLN A 34 -2.06 0.08 12.05
CA GLN A 34 -1.72 -1.11 12.84
C GLN A 34 -0.32 -1.02 13.46
N ALA A 35 0.65 -0.42 12.77
CA ALA A 35 1.98 -0.20 13.31
C ALA A 35 1.94 0.75 14.51
N GLU A 36 1.19 1.86 14.39
CA GLU A 36 0.96 2.79 15.49
C GLU A 36 0.30 2.10 16.68
N GLN A 37 -0.75 1.32 16.43
CA GLN A 37 -1.41 0.53 17.47
C GLN A 37 -0.43 -0.46 18.15
N ALA A 38 0.41 -1.14 17.38
CA ALA A 38 1.42 -2.05 17.92
C ALA A 38 2.47 -1.31 18.76
N ARG A 39 2.89 -0.08 18.39
CA ARG A 39 3.79 0.75 19.22
C ARG A 39 3.12 1.15 20.53
N LEU A 40 1.84 1.51 20.50
CA LEU A 40 1.08 1.81 21.71
C LEU A 40 1.01 0.60 22.63
N PHE A 41 0.73 -0.60 22.10
CA PHE A 41 0.76 -1.83 22.89
C PHE A 41 2.15 -2.14 23.42
N ALA A 42 3.20 -1.97 22.62
CA ALA A 42 4.57 -2.17 23.07
C ALA A 42 4.91 -1.27 24.27
N ALA A 43 4.43 -0.03 24.29
CA ALA A 43 4.65 0.90 25.39
C ALA A 43 3.87 0.55 26.68
N LEU A 44 2.77 -0.20 26.55
CA LEU A 44 1.88 -0.56 27.66
C LEU A 44 2.13 -1.98 28.19
N SER A 45 2.68 -2.88 27.38
CA SER A 45 2.97 -4.26 27.75
C SER A 45 4.32 -4.39 28.46
N PRO A 46 4.44 -5.26 29.49
CA PRO A 46 5.71 -5.55 30.12
C PRO A 46 6.49 -6.66 29.39
N GLY A 47 7.82 -6.59 29.44
CA GLY A 47 8.70 -7.71 29.11
C GLY A 47 8.68 -8.14 27.64
N GLU A 48 8.60 -9.45 27.40
CA GLU A 48 8.70 -10.04 26.05
C GLU A 48 7.58 -9.60 25.11
N GLU A 49 6.37 -9.38 25.64
CA GLU A 49 5.23 -8.89 24.85
C GLU A 49 5.51 -7.50 24.27
N SER A 50 6.20 -6.62 25.02
CA SER A 50 6.64 -5.31 24.51
C SER A 50 7.56 -5.44 23.29
N LEU A 51 8.50 -6.40 23.35
CA LEU A 51 9.45 -6.65 22.26
C LEU A 51 8.76 -7.24 21.04
N GLU A 52 7.79 -8.15 21.24
CA GLU A 52 7.01 -8.71 20.16
C GLU A 52 6.15 -7.66 19.44
N GLN A 53 5.48 -6.78 20.19
CA GLN A 53 4.70 -5.69 19.62
C GLN A 53 5.60 -4.66 18.91
N SER A 54 6.80 -4.39 19.44
CA SER A 54 7.78 -3.53 18.77
C SER A 54 8.22 -4.10 17.42
N ARG A 55 8.57 -5.40 17.38
CA ARG A 55 8.92 -6.09 16.12
C ARG A 55 7.72 -6.15 15.16
N ARG A 56 6.50 -6.28 15.68
CA ARG A 56 5.28 -6.23 14.87
C ARG A 56 5.11 -4.86 14.23
N ALA A 57 5.29 -3.78 14.99
CA ALA A 57 5.23 -2.42 14.45
C ALA A 57 6.24 -2.21 13.31
N GLU A 58 7.49 -2.65 13.51
CA GLU A 58 8.54 -2.55 12.49
C GLU A 58 8.17 -3.30 11.20
N ARG A 59 7.66 -4.54 11.31
CA ARG A 59 7.20 -5.29 10.14
C ARG A 59 6.07 -4.59 9.40
N LEU A 60 5.10 -4.04 10.14
CA LEU A 60 3.97 -3.32 9.55
C LEU A 60 4.43 -2.04 8.85
N GLU A 61 5.42 -1.32 9.38
CA GLU A 61 6.01 -0.17 8.68
C GLU A 61 6.72 -0.57 7.38
N ILE A 62 7.43 -1.69 7.37
CA ILE A 62 8.08 -2.22 6.16
C ILE A 62 7.02 -2.54 5.10
N LEU A 63 5.93 -3.22 5.50
CA LEU A 63 4.81 -3.52 4.60
C LEU A 63 4.15 -2.24 4.09
N GLY A 64 3.90 -1.25 4.94
CA GLY A 64 3.35 0.04 4.53
C GLY A 64 4.22 0.77 3.49
N ARG A 65 5.55 0.78 3.69
CA ARG A 65 6.51 1.36 2.71
C ARG A 65 6.53 0.59 1.39
N HIS A 66 6.42 -0.74 1.46
CA HIS A 66 6.30 -1.57 0.27
C HIS A 66 5.01 -1.23 -0.51
N ASP A 67 3.89 -1.11 0.18
CA ASP A 67 2.61 -0.77 -0.45
C ASP A 67 2.63 0.63 -1.06
N ASP A 68 3.24 1.63 -0.40
CA ASP A 68 3.46 2.96 -0.98
C ASP A 68 4.28 2.89 -2.28
N THR A 69 5.31 2.03 -2.31
CA THR A 69 6.14 1.80 -3.51
C THR A 69 5.32 1.18 -4.64
N MET A 70 4.49 0.18 -4.33
CA MET A 70 3.61 -0.46 -5.31
C MET A 70 2.56 0.52 -5.83
N ALA A 71 1.96 1.32 -4.95
CA ALA A 71 1.01 2.35 -5.34
C ALA A 71 1.64 3.32 -6.33
N ALA A 72 2.82 3.86 -6.03
CA ALA A 72 3.55 4.77 -6.90
C ALA A 72 3.88 4.14 -8.27
N ALA A 73 4.25 2.84 -8.30
CA ALA A 73 4.51 2.13 -9.54
C ALA A 73 3.25 1.99 -10.42
N PHE A 74 2.11 1.67 -9.82
CA PHE A 74 0.84 1.58 -10.53
C PHE A 74 0.32 2.94 -10.99
N GLU A 75 0.52 4.02 -10.22
CA GLU A 75 0.21 5.38 -10.68
C GLU A 75 1.07 5.80 -11.86
N ALA A 76 2.37 5.46 -11.84
CA ALA A 76 3.26 5.71 -12.96
C ALA A 76 2.80 4.95 -14.21
N ARG A 77 2.33 3.71 -14.07
CA ARG A 77 1.74 2.93 -15.16
C ARG A 77 0.46 3.54 -15.70
N ALA A 78 -0.44 3.97 -14.81
CA ALA A 78 -1.71 4.61 -15.18
C ALA A 78 -1.47 5.88 -16.02
N ARG A 79 -0.45 6.68 -15.68
CA ARG A 79 -0.08 7.90 -16.41
C ARG A 79 0.59 7.66 -17.78
N ARG A 80 1.15 6.48 -18.01
CA ARG A 80 1.85 6.11 -19.25
C ARG A 80 0.96 5.38 -20.27
N SER A 81 -0.23 4.98 -19.85
CA SER A 81 -1.20 4.21 -20.66
C SER A 81 -2.06 5.16 -21.47
#